data_AF-A0A2G2JQV4-F1
#
_entry.id   AF-A0A2G2JQV4-F1
#
_cell.length_a   1.000
_cell.length_b   1.000
_cell.length_c   1.000
_cell.angle_alpha   90.00
_cell.angle_beta   90.00
_cell.angle_gamma   90.00
#
_symmetry.space_group_name_H-M   'P 1'
#
loop_
_entity.id
_entity.type
_entity.pdbx_description
1 polymer ?
#
loop_
_entity_poly.entity_id
_entity_poly.type
_entity_poly.pdbx_seq_one_letter_code
_entity_poly.pdbx_strand_id
1 'polypeptide(L)'
;MLKRLFASRKRPYVTGINPPERVSVNLSGCQLELTLPVHFRSDGFEADLEPTDIPDIYPPEIYNYGHSEPQPFSYASCIRRGWEYFGPIWRGRNIGRTSFQVSSLRIDCLPKGMSCFNPAHLEQVVLRYLYDMGPGTPDRRKQVAPVNWRVEDKQGNLWVLFESQNLLDPNKEEGAGDANYKSFAVTAIDDRYLLFLRFSNFGYLPVKDAIENINKVRDLVCGSIHWTLSDALASRKVTILQQYPNATISSQRDPEPWVYPTKWRAGDREKGEPRLVIVEPGSPEPEFKI
;
A
#
# COMPACT_ATOMS: atom_id res chain seq x y z
N MET A 1 20.97 12.64 19.43
CA MET A 1 21.85 11.44 19.53
C MET A 1 21.62 10.59 20.78
N LEU A 2 21.32 11.15 21.97
CA LEU A 2 21.12 10.35 23.21
C LEU A 2 20.08 9.22 23.11
N LYS A 3 18.97 9.41 22.38
CA LYS A 3 17.93 8.37 22.22
C LYS A 3 18.43 7.08 21.55
N ARG A 4 19.50 7.15 20.74
CA ARG A 4 20.11 5.97 20.09
C ARG A 4 20.92 5.11 21.08
N LEU A 5 21.45 5.70 22.16
CA LEU A 5 22.24 4.97 23.17
C LEU A 5 21.41 3.90 23.89
N PHE A 6 20.09 4.13 24.01
CA PHE A 6 19.16 3.23 24.70
C PHE A 6 18.32 2.37 23.73
N ALA A 7 18.66 2.40 22.44
CA ALA A 7 17.92 1.65 21.43
C ALA A 7 18.18 0.14 21.55
N SER A 8 17.15 -0.65 21.31
CA SER A 8 17.21 -2.12 21.30
C SER A 8 16.29 -2.68 20.22
N ARG A 9 16.31 -3.99 19.98
CA ARG A 9 15.33 -4.62 19.07
C ARG A 9 13.88 -4.41 19.54
N LYS A 10 13.65 -4.48 20.86
CA LYS A 10 12.32 -4.28 21.47
C LYS A 10 11.84 -2.82 21.43
N ARG A 11 12.80 -1.88 21.47
CA ARG A 11 12.56 -0.43 21.48
C ARG A 11 13.55 0.23 20.52
N PRO A 12 13.34 0.11 19.20
CA PRO A 12 14.24 0.69 18.23
C PRO A 12 14.20 2.21 18.31
N TYR A 13 15.32 2.85 18.00
CA TYR A 13 15.32 4.25 17.66
C TYR A 13 14.93 4.39 16.19
N VAL A 14 13.86 5.13 15.92
CA VAL A 14 13.41 5.40 14.55
C VAL A 14 13.83 6.81 14.16
N THR A 15 14.46 6.95 13.01
CA THR A 15 14.91 8.23 12.48
C THR A 15 13.74 9.11 12.04
N GLY A 16 13.89 10.42 12.19
CA GLY A 16 12.93 11.39 11.68
C GLY A 16 11.61 11.51 12.45
N ILE A 17 11.33 10.68 13.46
CA ILE A 17 10.06 10.75 14.22
C ILE A 17 9.91 12.10 14.95
N ASN A 18 11.01 12.74 15.36
CA ASN A 18 10.96 13.99 16.10
C ASN A 18 12.04 14.98 15.65
N PRO A 19 11.68 16.23 15.27
CA PRO A 19 10.30 16.69 15.01
C PRO A 19 9.75 16.07 13.70
N PRO A 20 8.44 15.77 13.61
CA PRO A 20 7.82 15.39 12.34
C PRO A 20 7.63 16.61 11.43
N GLU A 21 7.42 16.36 10.15
CA GLU A 21 7.21 17.35 9.08
C GLU A 21 5.77 17.30 8.59
N ARG A 22 5.13 18.45 8.40
CA ARG A 22 3.83 18.53 7.72
C ARG A 22 4.08 18.63 6.22
N VAL A 23 3.49 17.71 5.47
CA VAL A 23 3.58 17.62 4.02
C VAL A 23 2.18 17.77 3.42
N SER A 24 2.07 18.52 2.33
CA SER A 24 0.83 18.66 1.56
C SER A 24 1.12 18.38 0.08
N VAL A 25 0.15 17.78 -0.61
CA VAL A 25 0.15 17.63 -2.07
C VAL A 25 -1.25 17.81 -2.64
N ASN A 26 -1.31 18.37 -3.85
CA ASN A 26 -2.51 18.46 -4.65
C ASN A 26 -2.58 17.31 -5.67
N LEU A 27 -3.75 16.66 -5.79
CA LEU A 27 -4.05 15.68 -6.83
C LEU A 27 -5.37 16.06 -7.52
N SER A 28 -5.29 16.68 -8.70
CA SER A 28 -6.47 17.14 -9.46
C SER A 28 -7.46 17.99 -8.64
N GLY A 29 -6.92 18.95 -7.90
CA GLY A 29 -7.70 19.83 -7.03
C GLY A 29 -8.09 19.20 -5.68
N CYS A 30 -7.86 17.90 -5.47
CA CYS A 30 -7.95 17.28 -4.15
C CYS A 30 -6.70 17.59 -3.34
N GLN A 31 -6.84 17.72 -2.02
CA GLN A 31 -5.75 18.08 -1.13
C GLN A 31 -5.52 16.97 -0.11
N LEU A 32 -4.29 16.45 -0.08
CA LEU A 32 -3.81 15.55 0.96
C LEU A 32 -2.82 16.29 1.84
N GLU A 33 -3.04 16.24 3.14
CA GLU A 33 -2.05 16.65 4.13
C GLU A 33 -1.73 15.49 5.07
N LEU A 34 -0.44 15.39 5.41
CA LEU A 34 0.13 14.35 6.27
C LEU A 34 1.14 14.97 7.23
N THR A 35 1.27 14.36 8.41
CA THR A 35 2.42 14.58 9.29
C THR A 35 3.31 13.35 9.22
N LEU A 36 4.50 13.53 8.66
CA LEU A 36 5.44 12.45 8.34
C LEU A 36 6.70 12.57 9.20
N PRO A 37 7.29 11.45 9.64
CA PRO A 37 8.67 11.47 10.09
C PRO A 37 9.58 11.98 8.96
N VAL A 38 10.59 12.77 9.31
CA VAL A 38 11.58 13.30 8.34
C VAL A 38 12.25 12.15 7.60
N HIS A 39 12.44 12.32 6.29
CA HIS A 39 13.14 11.33 5.47
C HIS A 39 14.52 11.01 6.05
N PHE A 40 14.87 9.73 6.08
CA PHE A 40 16.21 9.31 6.42
C PHE A 40 16.58 7.99 5.72
N ARG A 41 17.73 7.99 5.06
CA ARG A 41 18.38 6.80 4.53
C ARG A 41 19.88 6.86 4.75
N SER A 42 20.44 5.81 5.32
CA SER A 42 21.87 5.73 5.66
C SER A 42 22.76 5.48 4.44
N ASP A 43 22.20 4.98 3.34
CA ASP A 43 22.90 4.71 2.08
C ASP A 43 23.11 5.96 1.21
N GLY A 44 22.66 7.14 1.68
CA GLY A 44 22.89 8.42 1.01
C GLY A 44 22.08 8.62 -0.27
N PHE A 45 21.21 7.68 -0.64
CA PHE A 45 20.21 7.93 -1.68
C PHE A 45 19.21 8.91 -1.12
N GLU A 46 19.15 10.11 -1.72
CA GLU A 46 18.12 11.09 -1.42
C GLU A 46 16.74 10.45 -1.59
N ALA A 47 15.76 10.91 -0.82
CA ALA A 47 14.38 10.69 -1.24
C ALA A 47 14.27 11.35 -2.61
N ASP A 48 13.95 10.58 -3.64
CA ASP A 48 13.40 11.18 -4.83
C ASP A 48 12.18 12.00 -4.40
N LEU A 49 12.32 13.31 -4.58
CA LEU A 49 11.29 14.32 -4.71
C LEU A 49 10.76 14.89 -3.38
N GLU A 50 10.97 16.21 -3.27
CA GLU A 50 9.98 17.10 -2.65
C GLU A 50 8.57 16.64 -3.01
N PRO A 51 7.60 16.72 -2.08
CA PRO A 51 6.20 16.41 -2.38
C PRO A 51 5.78 17.08 -3.69
N THR A 52 5.34 16.27 -4.65
CA THR A 52 5.07 16.73 -6.02
C THR A 52 3.58 16.69 -6.27
N ASP A 53 3.01 17.85 -6.59
CA ASP A 53 1.62 17.94 -7.02
C ASP A 53 1.39 17.19 -8.33
N ILE A 54 0.22 16.60 -8.47
CA ILE A 54 -0.28 16.01 -9.71
C ILE A 54 -1.46 16.86 -10.16
N PRO A 55 -1.25 17.87 -11.05
CA PRO A 55 -2.31 18.78 -11.45
C PRO A 55 -3.49 18.07 -12.13
N ASP A 56 -3.20 17.00 -12.87
CA ASP A 56 -4.18 16.20 -13.58
C ASP A 56 -3.83 14.70 -13.48
N ILE A 57 -4.73 13.89 -12.93
CA ILE A 57 -4.59 12.44 -12.75
C ILE A 57 -5.10 11.64 -13.95
N TYR A 58 -5.69 12.27 -14.98
CA TYR A 58 -6.27 11.56 -16.11
C TYR A 58 -5.27 11.22 -17.25
N PRO A 59 -4.24 12.03 -17.55
CA PRO A 59 -3.28 11.73 -18.60
C PRO A 59 -2.59 10.39 -18.35
N PRO A 60 -2.60 9.44 -19.30
CA PRO A 60 -2.04 8.12 -19.06
C PRO A 60 -0.51 8.10 -18.91
N GLU A 61 0.17 9.14 -19.38
CA GLU A 61 1.64 9.24 -19.42
C GLU A 61 2.26 9.32 -18.01
N ILE A 62 1.54 9.90 -17.04
CA ILE A 62 2.04 10.03 -15.66
C ILE A 62 2.13 8.69 -14.92
N TYR A 63 1.46 7.66 -15.44
CA TYR A 63 1.39 6.32 -14.86
C TYR A 63 2.45 5.37 -15.45
N ASN A 64 3.28 5.85 -16.37
CA ASN A 64 4.14 5.02 -17.18
C ASN A 64 5.50 4.77 -16.50
N TYR A 65 5.52 3.93 -15.46
CA TYR A 65 6.74 3.48 -14.78
C TYR A 65 7.51 2.41 -15.60
N GLY A 66 7.81 2.69 -16.87
CA GLY A 66 8.67 1.83 -17.69
C GLY A 66 8.07 0.46 -18.05
N HIS A 67 6.75 0.33 -18.01
CA HIS A 67 6.04 -0.86 -18.47
C HIS A 67 5.55 -0.66 -19.90
N SER A 68 5.97 -1.53 -20.82
CA SER A 68 5.51 -1.50 -22.22
C SER A 68 4.09 -2.03 -22.42
N GLU A 69 3.53 -2.70 -21.42
CA GLU A 69 2.23 -3.37 -21.48
C GLU A 69 1.24 -2.74 -20.48
N PRO A 70 -0.05 -2.57 -20.85
CA PRO A 70 -1.10 -2.11 -19.95
C PRO A 70 -1.12 -2.95 -18.66
N GLN A 71 -1.12 -2.29 -17.51
CA GLN A 71 -1.21 -2.94 -16.20
C GLN A 71 -2.63 -2.75 -15.64
N PRO A 72 -3.21 -3.75 -14.95
CA PRO A 72 -4.51 -3.58 -14.29
C PRO A 72 -4.48 -2.45 -13.26
N PHE A 73 -3.32 -2.23 -12.64
CA PHE A 73 -3.06 -1.20 -11.65
C PHE A 73 -1.80 -0.41 -12.03
N SER A 74 -1.95 0.89 -12.24
CA SER A 74 -0.83 1.76 -12.57
C SER A 74 -0.73 2.91 -11.56
N TYR A 75 0.48 3.34 -11.22
CA TYR A 75 0.73 4.32 -10.14
C TYR A 75 1.32 5.60 -10.70
N ALA A 76 0.97 6.74 -10.10
CA ALA A 76 1.65 8.01 -10.25
C ALA A 76 2.03 8.51 -8.86
N SER A 77 3.33 8.58 -8.54
CA SER A 77 3.79 8.89 -7.18
C SER A 77 3.88 10.39 -6.93
N CYS A 78 3.43 10.84 -5.77
CA CYS A 78 3.54 12.25 -5.35
C CYS A 78 4.39 12.45 -4.08
N ILE A 79 4.47 11.45 -3.19
CA ILE A 79 5.32 11.50 -1.99
C ILE A 79 6.09 10.21 -1.88
N ARG A 80 7.40 10.30 -1.60
CA ARG A 80 8.24 9.16 -1.22
C ARG A 80 9.04 9.51 0.02
N ARG A 81 9.04 8.61 1.02
CA ARG A 81 9.83 8.73 2.25
C ARG A 81 10.46 7.39 2.62
N GLY A 82 11.53 7.45 3.40
CA GLY A 82 12.23 6.30 3.93
C GLY A 82 12.54 6.55 5.39
N TRP A 83 12.35 5.54 6.22
CA TRP A 83 12.68 5.59 7.64
C TRP A 83 13.43 4.34 8.05
N GLU A 84 14.48 4.51 8.84
CA GLU A 84 15.31 3.41 9.32
C GLU A 84 15.14 3.21 10.83
N TYR A 85 15.19 1.95 11.23
CA TYR A 85 15.05 1.52 12.61
C TYR A 85 16.43 1.09 13.09
N PHE A 86 16.93 1.69 14.17
CA PHE A 86 18.23 1.38 14.76
C PHE A 86 18.05 0.62 16.07
N GLY A 87 18.81 -0.47 16.20
CA GLY A 87 18.90 -1.26 17.42
C GLY A 87 20.09 -0.80 18.29
N PRO A 88 20.70 -1.72 19.06
CA PRO A 88 21.82 -1.39 19.95
C PRO A 88 22.99 -0.71 19.24
N ILE A 89 23.65 0.22 19.93
CA ILE A 89 24.65 1.14 19.33
C ILE A 89 25.86 0.43 18.72
N TRP A 90 26.26 -0.73 19.23
CA TRP A 90 27.35 -1.53 18.66
C TRP A 90 27.01 -2.11 17.29
N ARG A 91 25.73 -2.09 16.89
CA ARG A 91 25.30 -2.40 15.53
C ARG A 91 25.28 -1.11 14.70
N GLY A 92 26.31 -0.94 13.87
CA GLY A 92 26.46 0.27 13.05
C GLY A 92 25.35 0.48 12.01
N ARG A 93 24.76 -0.61 11.50
CA ARG A 93 23.69 -0.58 10.48
C ARG A 93 22.30 -0.59 11.12
N ASN A 94 21.31 -0.09 10.38
CA ASN A 94 19.90 -0.26 10.74
C ASN A 94 19.54 -1.75 10.89
N ILE A 95 18.50 -2.01 11.67
CA ILE A 95 17.94 -3.35 11.87
C ILE A 95 16.74 -3.59 10.95
N GLY A 96 16.04 -2.54 10.55
CA GLY A 96 14.94 -2.59 9.59
C GLY A 96 14.70 -1.22 8.96
N ARG A 97 13.75 -1.14 8.04
CA ARG A 97 13.36 0.10 7.36
C ARG A 97 11.92 0.05 6.86
N THR A 98 11.31 1.21 6.70
CA THR A 98 10.03 1.40 6.03
C THR A 98 10.25 2.31 4.84
N SER A 99 9.82 1.87 3.65
CA SER A 99 9.69 2.73 2.48
C SER A 99 8.23 3.12 2.34
N PHE A 100 7.95 4.41 2.43
CA PHE A 100 6.61 4.98 2.33
C PHE A 100 6.43 5.68 0.99
N GLN A 101 5.26 5.50 0.40
CA GLN A 101 4.88 6.08 -0.87
C GLN A 101 3.41 6.50 -0.84
N VAL A 102 3.13 7.67 -1.38
CA VAL A 102 1.77 8.11 -1.73
C VAL A 102 1.68 8.17 -3.24
N SER A 103 0.60 7.63 -3.79
CA SER A 103 0.38 7.64 -5.23
C SER A 103 -1.09 7.78 -5.56
N SER A 104 -1.39 8.36 -6.72
CA SER A 104 -2.64 8.06 -7.42
C SER A 104 -2.50 6.68 -8.06
N LEU A 105 -3.49 5.82 -7.86
CA LEU A 105 -3.57 4.49 -8.47
C LEU A 105 -4.72 4.46 -9.48
N ARG A 106 -4.40 4.32 -10.77
CA ARG A 106 -5.36 4.11 -11.86
C ARG A 106 -5.69 2.63 -11.99
N ILE A 107 -6.97 2.33 -12.14
CA ILE A 107 -7.50 0.97 -12.19
C ILE A 107 -8.11 0.71 -13.57
N ASP A 108 -7.32 0.10 -14.45
CA ASP A 108 -7.72 -0.15 -15.84
C ASP A 108 -8.61 -1.40 -15.97
N CYS A 109 -8.55 -2.31 -14.99
CA CYS A 109 -9.38 -3.52 -14.96
C CYS A 109 -10.82 -3.30 -14.45
N LEU A 110 -11.16 -2.09 -13.98
CA LEU A 110 -12.49 -1.81 -13.42
C LEU A 110 -13.56 -1.76 -14.53
N PRO A 111 -14.61 -2.60 -14.47
CA PRO A 111 -15.67 -2.62 -15.47
C PRO A 111 -16.42 -1.29 -15.59
N LYS A 112 -16.98 -1.04 -16.77
CA LYS A 112 -17.85 0.11 -17.00
C LYS A 112 -19.09 0.02 -16.09
N GLY A 113 -19.41 1.12 -15.40
CA GLY A 113 -20.55 1.20 -14.48
C GLY A 113 -20.16 1.04 -13.01
N MET A 114 -18.97 0.52 -12.72
CA MET A 114 -18.40 0.53 -11.38
C MET A 114 -17.66 1.84 -11.09
N SER A 115 -17.51 2.14 -9.81
CA SER A 115 -16.90 3.37 -9.29
C SER A 115 -16.29 3.08 -7.93
N CYS A 116 -15.05 3.52 -7.70
CA CYS A 116 -14.39 3.42 -6.40
C CYS A 116 -15.08 4.23 -5.29
N PHE A 117 -15.96 5.18 -5.62
CA PHE A 117 -16.78 5.86 -4.61
C PHE A 117 -17.87 4.95 -4.02
N ASN A 118 -18.25 3.87 -4.71
CA ASN A 118 -19.14 2.86 -4.17
C ASN A 118 -18.33 1.95 -3.21
N PRO A 119 -18.71 1.85 -1.92
CA PRO A 119 -17.97 1.07 -0.93
C PRO A 119 -17.80 -0.43 -1.29
N ALA A 120 -18.82 -1.04 -1.90
CA ALA A 120 -18.77 -2.44 -2.30
C ALA A 120 -17.82 -2.65 -3.50
N HIS A 121 -17.80 -1.71 -4.44
CA HIS A 121 -16.85 -1.75 -5.56
C HIS A 121 -15.41 -1.53 -5.09
N LEU A 122 -15.19 -0.59 -4.15
CA LEU A 122 -13.88 -0.35 -3.55
C LEU A 122 -13.32 -1.62 -2.89
N GLU A 123 -14.15 -2.34 -2.14
CA GLU A 123 -13.74 -3.61 -1.54
C GLU A 123 -13.24 -4.61 -2.60
N GLN A 124 -14.01 -4.79 -3.68
CA GLN A 124 -13.64 -5.69 -4.78
C GLN A 124 -12.32 -5.27 -5.44
N VAL A 125 -12.11 -3.97 -5.65
CA VAL A 125 -10.85 -3.42 -6.18
C VAL A 125 -9.68 -3.75 -5.24
N VAL A 126 -9.85 -3.60 -3.94
CA VAL A 126 -8.80 -3.91 -2.95
C VAL A 126 -8.46 -5.41 -2.97
N LEU A 127 -9.46 -6.28 -3.05
CA LEU A 127 -9.24 -7.74 -3.12
C LEU A 127 -8.56 -8.15 -4.42
N ARG A 128 -8.94 -7.55 -5.55
CA ARG A 128 -8.29 -7.73 -6.85
C ARG A 128 -6.82 -7.33 -6.79
N TYR A 129 -6.54 -6.14 -6.24
CA TYR A 129 -5.18 -5.65 -6.04
C TYR A 129 -4.33 -6.59 -5.17
N LEU A 130 -4.89 -7.07 -4.07
CA LEU A 130 -4.21 -8.00 -3.17
C LEU A 130 -3.95 -9.36 -3.83
N TYR A 131 -4.88 -9.84 -4.66
CA TYR A 131 -4.71 -11.06 -5.43
C TYR A 131 -3.54 -10.92 -6.42
N ASP A 132 -3.51 -9.84 -7.21
CA ASP A 132 -2.45 -9.59 -8.20
C ASP A 132 -1.07 -9.56 -7.52
N MET A 133 -1.00 -8.93 -6.34
CA MET A 133 0.24 -8.83 -5.57
C MET A 133 0.63 -10.10 -4.82
N GLY A 134 -0.30 -11.03 -4.64
CA GLY A 134 -0.14 -12.31 -3.95
C GLY A 134 -0.20 -13.49 -4.93
N PRO A 135 -1.31 -14.27 -4.98
CA PRO A 135 -1.43 -15.44 -5.87
C PRO A 135 -1.14 -15.17 -7.36
N GLY A 136 -1.47 -13.98 -7.87
CA GLY A 136 -1.18 -13.58 -9.25
C GLY A 136 0.32 -13.40 -9.56
N THR A 137 1.17 -13.31 -8.53
CA THR A 137 2.62 -13.17 -8.65
C THR A 137 3.33 -14.31 -7.89
N PRO A 138 3.25 -15.57 -8.36
CA PRO A 138 3.71 -16.74 -7.61
C PRO A 138 5.24 -16.89 -7.53
N ASP A 139 6.00 -16.06 -8.25
CA ASP A 139 7.46 -15.94 -8.13
C ASP A 139 7.88 -15.17 -6.86
N ARG A 140 6.93 -14.54 -6.17
CA ARG A 140 7.15 -13.89 -4.88
C ARG A 140 6.82 -14.81 -3.71
N ARG A 141 7.31 -14.42 -2.54
CA ARG A 141 6.97 -15.07 -1.28
C ARG A 141 5.45 -15.05 -1.06
N LYS A 142 4.87 -16.20 -0.69
CA LYS A 142 3.45 -16.34 -0.40
C LYS A 142 3.03 -15.40 0.73
N GLN A 143 1.90 -14.74 0.56
CA GLN A 143 1.35 -13.78 1.50
C GLN A 143 -0.07 -14.16 1.94
N VAL A 144 -0.44 -13.73 3.14
CA VAL A 144 -1.78 -13.77 3.69
C VAL A 144 -2.31 -12.33 3.67
N ALA A 145 -3.47 -12.13 3.05
CA ALA A 145 -4.08 -10.81 2.90
C ALA A 145 -5.60 -10.90 2.66
N PRO A 146 -6.38 -9.87 3.02
CA PRO A 146 -5.97 -8.76 3.88
C PRO A 146 -5.80 -9.21 5.34
N VAL A 147 -4.85 -8.59 6.05
CA VAL A 147 -4.67 -8.73 7.50
C VAL A 147 -4.92 -7.37 8.16
N ASN A 148 -5.43 -7.34 9.40
CA ASN A 148 -5.74 -6.12 10.15
C ASN A 148 -6.63 -5.15 9.36
N TRP A 149 -7.65 -5.67 8.69
CA TRP A 149 -8.61 -4.87 7.95
C TRP A 149 -9.37 -3.91 8.87
N ARG A 150 -9.33 -2.62 8.55
CA ARG A 150 -10.13 -1.59 9.22
C ARG A 150 -10.66 -0.59 8.21
N VAL A 151 -11.86 -0.10 8.50
CA VAL A 151 -12.51 0.96 7.75
C VAL A 151 -12.67 2.16 8.67
N GLU A 152 -12.29 3.33 8.18
CA GLU A 152 -12.34 4.60 8.91
C GLU A 152 -13.05 5.66 8.05
N ASP A 153 -13.83 6.53 8.67
CA ASP A 153 -14.24 7.79 8.03
C ASP A 153 -13.24 8.88 8.41
N LYS A 154 -12.69 9.58 7.42
CA LYS A 154 -11.84 10.75 7.61
C LYS A 154 -12.32 11.88 6.73
N GLN A 155 -12.75 12.98 7.36
CA GLN A 155 -13.32 14.14 6.66
C GLN A 155 -14.48 13.75 5.72
N GLY A 156 -15.31 12.79 6.13
CA GLY A 156 -16.44 12.29 5.36
C GLY A 156 -16.03 11.33 4.24
N ASN A 157 -14.75 10.97 4.09
CA ASN A 157 -14.25 10.03 3.09
C ASN A 157 -13.96 8.66 3.71
N LEU A 158 -14.35 7.60 2.98
CA LEU A 158 -14.10 6.23 3.36
C LEU A 158 -12.62 5.88 3.16
N TRP A 159 -11.95 5.44 4.22
CA TRP A 159 -10.59 4.93 4.19
C TRP A 159 -10.57 3.46 4.56
N VAL A 160 -9.84 2.67 3.78
CA VAL A 160 -9.62 1.25 4.06
C VAL A 160 -8.14 1.05 4.36
N LEU A 161 -7.84 0.47 5.52
CA LEU A 161 -6.49 0.18 5.94
C LEU A 161 -6.35 -1.31 6.17
N PHE A 162 -5.28 -1.89 5.62
CA PHE A 162 -5.07 -3.33 5.61
C PHE A 162 -3.60 -3.65 5.38
N GLU A 163 -3.25 -4.91 5.56
CA GLU A 163 -1.90 -5.42 5.42
C GLU A 163 -1.87 -6.66 4.52
N SER A 164 -0.70 -6.91 3.93
CA SER A 164 -0.33 -8.17 3.32
C SER A 164 0.95 -8.68 3.98
N GLN A 165 0.82 -9.73 4.77
CA GLN A 165 1.90 -10.31 5.57
C GLN A 165 2.40 -11.61 4.95
N ASN A 166 3.65 -11.99 5.19
CA ASN A 166 4.15 -13.28 4.71
C ASN A 166 3.41 -14.44 5.36
N LEU A 167 3.10 -15.47 4.58
CA LEU A 167 2.66 -16.74 5.12
C LEU A 167 3.85 -17.40 5.84
N LEU A 168 3.73 -17.55 7.16
CA LEU A 168 4.75 -18.16 8.01
C LEU A 168 4.48 -19.65 8.17
N ASP A 169 5.56 -20.44 8.20
CA ASP A 169 5.51 -21.87 8.50
C ASP A 169 5.77 -22.04 10.01
N PRO A 170 4.78 -22.48 10.81
CA PRO A 170 4.94 -22.58 12.26
C PRO A 170 6.00 -23.61 12.67
N ASN A 171 6.42 -24.49 11.76
CA ASN A 171 7.44 -25.51 12.01
C ASN A 171 8.86 -25.05 11.65
N LYS A 172 9.02 -23.80 11.18
CA LYS A 172 10.32 -23.23 10.83
C LYS A 172 10.71 -22.12 11.78
N GLU A 173 12.00 -22.04 12.07
CA GLU A 173 12.57 -20.91 12.82
C GLU A 173 12.38 -19.61 12.02
N GLU A 174 11.98 -18.55 12.72
CA GLU A 174 11.72 -17.24 12.10
C GLU A 174 13.01 -16.69 11.46
N GLY A 175 12.92 -16.37 10.17
CA GLY A 175 13.94 -15.64 9.44
C GLY A 175 13.73 -14.12 9.52
N ALA A 176 14.79 -13.33 9.34
CA ALA A 176 14.66 -11.86 9.30
C ALA A 176 13.68 -11.37 8.21
N GLY A 177 13.56 -12.10 7.10
CA GLY A 177 12.62 -11.79 6.02
C GLY A 177 11.16 -12.05 6.38
N ASP A 178 10.87 -12.75 7.48
CA ASP A 178 9.51 -13.09 7.92
C ASP A 178 8.77 -11.87 8.43
N ALA A 179 9.51 -10.92 9.00
CA ALA A 179 9.00 -9.62 9.43
C ALA A 179 8.79 -8.62 8.28
N ASN A 180 9.04 -9.02 7.02
CA ASN A 180 8.74 -8.17 5.88
C ASN A 180 7.24 -8.26 5.54
N TYR A 181 6.60 -7.11 5.35
CA TYR A 181 5.19 -7.05 4.99
C TYR A 181 4.89 -5.74 4.29
N LYS A 182 3.68 -5.62 3.77
CA LYS A 182 3.16 -4.36 3.24
C LYS A 182 1.95 -3.95 4.04
N SER A 183 1.83 -2.67 4.33
CA SER A 183 0.61 -2.08 4.85
C SER A 183 0.14 -0.95 3.96
N PHE A 184 -1.17 -0.74 3.95
CA PHE A 184 -1.84 0.13 3.00
C PHE A 184 -2.89 0.97 3.71
N ALA A 185 -3.10 2.19 3.22
CA ALA A 185 -4.27 3.00 3.51
C ALA A 185 -4.77 3.58 2.19
N VAL A 186 -6.05 3.38 1.86
CA VAL A 186 -6.59 3.74 0.55
C VAL A 186 -7.92 4.45 0.68
N THR A 187 -8.17 5.39 -0.22
CA THR A 187 -9.46 6.05 -0.39
C THR A 187 -9.70 6.35 -1.87
N ALA A 188 -10.94 6.56 -2.28
CA ALA A 188 -11.27 6.93 -3.65
C ALA A 188 -10.91 8.41 -3.92
N ILE A 189 -10.32 8.66 -5.09
CA ILE A 189 -10.21 10.01 -5.67
C ILE A 189 -11.34 10.23 -6.67
N ASP A 190 -11.57 9.26 -7.54
CA ASP A 190 -12.63 9.26 -8.56
C ASP A 190 -13.03 7.81 -8.92
N ASP A 191 -13.94 7.61 -9.88
CA ASP A 191 -14.50 6.33 -10.27
C ASP A 191 -13.48 5.22 -10.51
N ARG A 192 -12.30 5.54 -11.09
CA ARG A 192 -11.23 4.56 -11.39
C ARG A 192 -9.89 4.89 -10.74
N TYR A 193 -9.90 5.79 -9.76
CA TYR A 193 -8.68 6.33 -9.17
C TYR A 193 -8.73 6.25 -7.66
N LEU A 194 -7.67 5.70 -7.05
CA LEU A 194 -7.50 5.69 -5.60
C LEU A 194 -6.32 6.56 -5.20
N LEU A 195 -6.45 7.21 -4.04
CA LEU A 195 -5.31 7.70 -3.30
C LEU A 195 -4.77 6.51 -2.50
N PHE A 196 -3.51 6.17 -2.74
CA PHE A 196 -2.92 4.93 -2.28
C PHE A 196 -1.66 5.21 -1.46
N LEU A 197 -1.77 5.06 -0.13
CA LEU A 197 -0.65 5.12 0.80
C LEU A 197 -0.11 3.70 0.98
N ARG A 198 1.16 3.51 0.65
CA ARG A 198 1.84 2.22 0.72
C ARG A 198 3.05 2.30 1.64
N PHE A 199 3.12 1.37 2.57
CA PHE A 199 4.28 1.14 3.43
C PHE A 199 4.88 -0.21 3.06
N SER A 200 6.07 -0.20 2.46
CA SER A 200 6.86 -1.40 2.23
C SER A 200 7.81 -1.58 3.41
N ASN A 201 7.50 -2.55 4.27
CA ASN A 201 8.16 -2.74 5.57
C ASN A 201 9.18 -3.87 5.47
N PHE A 202 10.41 -3.55 5.84
CA PHE A 202 11.52 -4.48 5.92
C PHE A 202 11.91 -4.63 7.39
N GLY A 203 11.42 -5.69 8.02
CA GLY A 203 11.46 -5.88 9.47
C GLY A 203 12.75 -6.52 9.98
N TYR A 204 12.70 -6.97 11.22
CA TYR A 204 13.80 -7.62 11.93
C TYR A 204 13.27 -8.66 12.92
N LEU A 205 14.17 -9.43 13.52
CA LEU A 205 13.82 -10.36 14.59
C LEU A 205 13.89 -9.71 15.98
N PRO A 206 12.99 -10.07 16.91
CA PRO A 206 11.84 -10.98 16.72
C PRO A 206 10.73 -10.38 15.83
N VAL A 207 10.04 -11.22 15.05
CA VAL A 207 9.05 -10.75 14.05
C VAL A 207 7.95 -9.90 14.69
N LYS A 208 7.40 -10.37 15.81
CA LYS A 208 6.34 -9.67 16.56
C LYS A 208 6.78 -8.25 16.96
N ASP A 209 7.96 -8.12 17.56
CA ASP A 209 8.48 -6.83 18.01
C ASP A 209 8.71 -5.87 16.83
N ALA A 210 9.18 -6.38 15.69
CA ALA A 210 9.36 -5.57 14.49
C ALA A 210 8.03 -5.06 13.94
N ILE A 211 7.04 -5.94 13.76
CA ILE A 211 5.71 -5.56 13.27
C ILE A 211 5.07 -4.53 14.20
N GLU A 212 5.10 -4.74 15.52
CA GLU A 212 4.54 -3.78 16.48
C GLU A 212 5.21 -2.40 16.38
N ASN A 213 6.53 -2.34 16.27
CA ASN A 213 7.24 -1.06 16.22
C ASN A 213 7.08 -0.35 14.87
N ILE A 214 7.01 -1.09 13.77
CA ILE A 214 6.75 -0.52 12.44
C ILE A 214 5.31 -0.01 12.35
N ASN A 215 4.35 -0.76 12.89
CA ASN A 215 2.94 -0.36 12.90
C ASN A 215 2.72 0.94 13.69
N LYS A 216 3.48 1.23 14.74
CA LYS A 216 3.44 2.55 15.41
C LYS A 216 3.74 3.71 14.45
N VAL A 217 4.73 3.56 13.58
CA VAL A 217 5.07 4.59 12.58
C VAL A 217 3.96 4.73 11.54
N ARG A 218 3.44 3.60 11.04
CA ARG A 218 2.27 3.60 10.15
C ARG A 218 1.08 4.31 10.77
N ASP A 219 0.75 3.99 12.02
CA ASP A 219 -0.42 4.53 12.70
C ASP A 219 -0.27 6.02 13.01
N LEU A 220 0.94 6.50 13.30
CA LEU A 220 1.22 7.94 13.38
C LEU A 220 0.91 8.66 12.06
N VAL A 221 1.38 8.12 10.93
CA VAL A 221 1.12 8.69 9.60
C VAL A 221 -0.37 8.63 9.27
N CYS A 222 -1.00 7.47 9.42
CA CYS A 222 -2.42 7.27 9.09
C CYS A 222 -3.36 8.08 10.01
N GLY A 223 -2.95 8.30 11.26
CA GLY A 223 -3.67 9.16 12.21
C GLY A 223 -3.65 10.64 11.84
N SER A 224 -2.66 11.07 11.02
CA SER A 224 -2.51 12.46 10.59
C SER A 224 -3.15 12.79 9.24
N ILE A 225 -3.80 11.82 8.60
CA ILE A 225 -4.43 12.00 7.30
C ILE A 225 -5.50 13.08 7.38
N HIS A 226 -5.34 14.11 6.56
CA HIS A 226 -6.38 15.06 6.21
C HIS A 226 -6.58 15.02 4.69
N TRP A 227 -7.76 14.62 4.24
CA TRP A 227 -8.07 14.43 2.82
C TRP A 227 -9.34 15.14 2.42
N THR A 228 -9.23 16.01 1.42
CA THR A 228 -10.34 16.81 0.90
C THR A 228 -10.43 16.62 -0.61
N LEU A 229 -11.61 16.21 -1.08
CA LEU A 229 -11.90 16.12 -2.52
C LEU A 229 -12.15 17.52 -3.10
N SER A 230 -11.87 17.71 -4.38
CA SER A 230 -12.34 18.89 -5.11
C SER A 230 -13.87 18.90 -5.19
N ASP A 231 -14.48 20.07 -5.36
CA ASP A 231 -15.95 20.23 -5.42
C ASP A 231 -16.62 19.32 -6.48
N ALA A 232 -15.96 19.17 -7.63
CA ALA A 232 -16.43 18.30 -8.71
C ALA A 232 -16.44 16.82 -8.29
N LEU A 233 -15.37 16.34 -7.66
CA LEU A 233 -15.24 14.95 -7.22
C LEU A 233 -16.09 14.65 -5.99
N ALA A 234 -16.27 15.64 -5.09
CA ALA A 234 -17.24 15.55 -4.00
C ALA A 234 -18.67 15.40 -4.53
N SER A 235 -19.05 16.17 -5.55
CA SER A 235 -20.35 16.07 -6.21
C SER A 235 -20.54 14.72 -6.92
N ARG A 236 -19.48 14.21 -7.57
CA ARG A 236 -19.47 12.87 -8.19
C ARG A 236 -19.70 11.77 -7.15
N LYS A 237 -18.98 11.83 -6.04
CA LYS A 237 -19.14 10.89 -4.91
C LYS A 237 -20.59 10.87 -4.41
N VAL A 238 -21.20 12.03 -4.18
CA VAL A 238 -22.61 12.10 -3.75
C VAL A 238 -23.54 11.43 -4.77
N THR A 239 -23.33 11.67 -6.06
CA THR A 239 -24.10 11.05 -7.14
C THR A 239 -23.99 9.52 -7.10
N ILE A 240 -22.78 8.99 -6.94
CA ILE A 240 -22.55 7.54 -6.87
C ILE A 240 -23.21 6.94 -5.61
N LEU A 241 -23.07 7.57 -4.45
CA LEU A 241 -23.68 7.08 -3.22
C LEU A 241 -25.21 7.11 -3.30
N GLN A 242 -25.80 8.09 -3.98
CA GLN A 242 -27.25 8.13 -4.24
C GLN A 242 -27.71 7.02 -5.21
N GLN A 243 -26.88 6.67 -6.20
CA GLN A 243 -27.16 5.57 -7.12
C GLN A 243 -27.12 4.20 -6.41
N TYR A 244 -26.29 4.07 -5.37
CA TYR A 244 -26.08 2.83 -4.62
C TYR A 244 -26.26 3.02 -3.10
N PRO A 245 -27.47 3.37 -2.61
CA PRO A 245 -27.68 3.77 -1.22
C PRO A 245 -27.44 2.67 -0.20
N ASN A 246 -27.51 1.41 -0.64
CA ASN A 246 -27.31 0.23 0.21
C ASN A 246 -25.91 -0.40 0.06
N ALA A 247 -25.04 0.20 -0.74
CA ALA A 247 -23.68 -0.33 -0.92
C ALA A 247 -22.85 -0.11 0.36
N THR A 248 -22.31 -1.19 0.89
CA THR A 248 -21.49 -1.18 2.09
C THR A 248 -20.14 -1.86 1.84
N ILE A 249 -19.19 -1.56 2.71
CA ILE A 249 -17.92 -2.24 2.80
C ILE A 249 -17.88 -3.01 4.12
N SER A 250 -17.21 -4.16 4.13
CA SER A 250 -17.02 -4.94 5.34
C SER A 250 -16.27 -4.11 6.38
N SER A 251 -16.81 -3.98 7.60
CA SER A 251 -16.13 -3.25 8.68
C SER A 251 -14.93 -4.01 9.24
N GLN A 252 -14.97 -5.33 9.15
CA GLN A 252 -13.92 -6.29 9.50
C GLN A 252 -13.85 -7.35 8.41
N ARG A 253 -12.66 -7.91 8.18
CA ARG A 253 -12.47 -8.95 7.18
C ARG A 253 -11.35 -9.90 7.59
N ASP A 254 -11.62 -11.19 7.48
CA ASP A 254 -10.60 -12.22 7.60
C ASP A 254 -9.74 -12.30 6.32
N PRO A 255 -8.51 -12.81 6.42
CA PRO A 255 -7.69 -13.03 5.23
C PRO A 255 -8.33 -14.00 4.25
N GLU A 256 -8.11 -13.75 2.96
CA GLU A 256 -8.62 -14.61 1.91
C GLU A 256 -7.91 -15.98 1.94
N PRO A 257 -8.66 -17.09 1.80
CA PRO A 257 -8.10 -18.45 1.82
C PRO A 257 -7.49 -18.83 0.47
N TRP A 258 -6.73 -17.93 -0.16
CA TRP A 258 -6.20 -18.16 -1.50
C TRP A 258 -5.20 -19.30 -1.53
N VAL A 259 -5.39 -20.19 -2.50
CA VAL A 259 -4.42 -21.21 -2.88
C VAL A 259 -3.47 -20.60 -3.90
N TYR A 260 -2.16 -20.65 -3.62
CA TYR A 260 -1.15 -20.17 -4.55
C TYR A 260 -0.86 -21.22 -5.63
N PRO A 261 -0.59 -20.81 -6.89
CA PRO A 261 -0.14 -21.71 -7.93
C PRO A 261 1.05 -22.59 -7.48
N THR A 262 0.98 -23.89 -7.76
CA THR A 262 2.04 -24.87 -7.44
C THR A 262 3.09 -24.97 -8.53
N LYS A 263 2.72 -24.65 -9.78
CA LYS A 263 3.59 -24.77 -10.95
C LYS A 263 3.43 -23.57 -11.87
N TRP A 264 4.53 -22.86 -12.11
CA TRP A 264 4.61 -21.71 -13.00
C TRP A 264 6.00 -21.67 -13.64
N ARG A 265 6.15 -20.87 -14.69
CA ARG A 265 7.43 -20.60 -15.36
C ARG A 265 7.51 -19.14 -15.81
N ALA A 266 8.73 -18.68 -16.09
CA ALA A 266 8.90 -17.46 -16.86
C ALA A 266 8.30 -17.65 -18.26
N GLY A 267 7.62 -16.63 -18.76
CA GLY A 267 7.12 -16.62 -20.13
C GLY A 267 8.20 -16.24 -21.14
N ASP A 268 7.99 -16.70 -22.37
CA ASP A 268 8.80 -16.41 -23.53
C ASP A 268 8.24 -15.19 -24.29
N ARG A 269 8.89 -14.04 -24.12
CA ARG A 269 8.48 -12.79 -24.78
C ARG A 269 8.57 -12.87 -26.30
N GLU A 270 9.49 -13.66 -26.85
CA GLU A 270 9.61 -13.83 -28.32
C GLU A 270 8.41 -14.55 -28.91
N LYS A 271 7.68 -15.31 -28.07
CA LYS A 271 6.43 -16.00 -28.43
C LYS A 271 5.17 -15.23 -28.03
N GLY A 272 5.30 -14.00 -27.53
CA GLY A 272 4.19 -13.19 -27.05
C GLY A 272 3.57 -13.70 -25.75
N GLU A 273 4.29 -14.51 -24.97
CA GLU A 273 3.79 -14.97 -23.68
C GLU A 273 3.91 -13.88 -22.61
N PRO A 274 2.97 -13.83 -21.64
CA PRO A 274 3.09 -12.93 -20.49
C PRO A 274 4.34 -13.28 -19.68
N ARG A 275 4.88 -12.30 -18.93
CA ARG A 275 6.10 -12.48 -18.10
C ARG A 275 6.09 -13.75 -17.23
N LEU A 276 4.92 -14.14 -16.71
CA LEU A 276 4.72 -15.34 -15.91
C LEU A 276 3.61 -16.18 -16.53
N VAL A 277 3.89 -17.46 -16.75
CA VAL A 277 2.93 -18.44 -17.25
C VAL A 277 2.60 -19.42 -16.13
N ILE A 278 1.33 -19.42 -15.72
CA ILE A 278 0.80 -20.37 -14.74
C ILE A 278 0.51 -21.69 -15.45
N VAL A 279 1.10 -22.77 -14.96
CA VAL A 279 0.90 -24.12 -15.52
C VAL A 279 -0.19 -24.86 -14.74
N GLU A 280 -0.19 -24.71 -13.41
CA GLU A 280 -1.21 -25.25 -12.51
C GLU A 280 -1.78 -24.11 -11.68
N PRO A 281 -3.03 -23.69 -11.95
CA PRO A 281 -3.63 -22.54 -11.28
C PRO A 281 -3.95 -22.84 -9.82
N GLY A 282 -3.85 -21.79 -8.99
CA GLY A 282 -4.35 -21.78 -7.63
C GLY A 282 -5.82 -21.34 -7.57
N SER A 283 -6.18 -20.55 -6.56
CA SER A 283 -7.46 -19.86 -6.53
C SER A 283 -7.62 -18.96 -7.75
N PRO A 284 -8.84 -18.80 -8.30
CA PRO A 284 -9.09 -17.86 -9.37
C PRO A 284 -8.98 -16.42 -8.86
N GLU A 285 -8.78 -15.51 -9.81
CA GLU A 285 -8.77 -14.09 -9.56
C GLU A 285 -10.17 -13.60 -9.13
N PRO A 286 -10.29 -12.70 -8.13
CA PRO A 286 -11.57 -12.17 -7.69
C PRO A 286 -12.32 -11.49 -8.83
N GLU A 287 -13.57 -11.92 -9.06
CA GLU A 287 -14.43 -11.34 -10.09
C GLU A 287 -15.07 -10.03 -9.63
N PHE A 288 -15.20 -9.09 -10.56
CA PHE A 288 -15.98 -7.88 -10.36
C PHE A 288 -17.47 -8.17 -10.54
N LYS A 289 -18.25 -7.93 -9.48
CA LYS A 289 -19.71 -8.03 -9.44
C LYS A 289 -20.30 -6.62 -9.54
N ILE A 290 -21.03 -6.39 -10.63
CA ILE A 290 -21.77 -5.15 -10.95
C ILE A 290 -23.13 -5.17 -10.26
#